data_AF-A0A6A6SS75-F1
#
_entry.id   AF-A0A6A6SS75-F1
#
_cell.length_a   1.000
_cell.length_b   1.000
_cell.length_c   1.000
_cell.angle_alpha   90.00
_cell.angle_beta   90.00
_cell.angle_gamma   90.00
#
_symmetry.space_group_name_H-M   'P 1'
#
loop_
_entity.id
_entity.type
_entity.pdbx_description
1 polymer ?
#
loop_
_entity_poly.entity_id
_entity_poly.type
_entity_poly.pdbx_seq_one_letter_code
_entity_poly.pdbx_strand_id
1 'polypeptide(L)'
;MQPLSDLLDHFQVHYSLLRDQEDAEKGGKTSDTEDWQSSEPRRSDRPWRWILLSCFLAILNVVQLLLPSEFPSFGTSHGNDTFSLGFSTDFDDARGVIELEQRNFTGWISYNTTVDDVYRVLDLNEPQYFGRPSNKMDAAWDELLYGQYVAMTEEEATRYPGIVTSGTTGNYHMQPDVYHSLHCLNALRIELEPEYYAKYPRPDADIPVPKSWAMVHRDHCLDQIRQSLMCFGDLSPAPFAAWKGFHLSIAEGRTHTCRKWEGISDWVRVRDQRSPSVPGD
;
A
#
# COMPACT_ATOMS: atom_id res chain seq x y z
N MET A 1 37.33 -27.73 15.97
CA MET A 1 36.10 -27.07 16.44
C MET A 1 36.40 -25.59 16.56
N GLN A 2 36.00 -24.82 15.55
CA GLN A 2 36.17 -23.37 15.50
C GLN A 2 34.99 -22.68 16.24
N PRO A 3 35.22 -21.58 16.97
CA PRO A 3 34.17 -20.89 17.69
C PRO A 3 33.30 -20.04 16.75
N LEU A 4 32.03 -19.92 17.11
CA LEU A 4 30.94 -19.24 16.38
C LEU A 4 31.10 -17.71 16.28
N SER A 5 32.30 -17.16 16.51
CA SER A 5 32.60 -15.73 16.48
C SER A 5 33.11 -15.24 15.12
N ASP A 6 33.54 -16.12 14.23
CA ASP A 6 34.15 -15.75 12.95
C ASP A 6 33.18 -15.76 11.76
N LEU A 7 31.87 -15.91 12.02
CA LEU A 7 30.82 -15.95 10.98
C LEU A 7 29.99 -14.67 10.90
N LEU A 8 30.36 -13.61 11.64
CA LEU A 8 29.60 -12.36 11.76
C LEU A 8 30.39 -11.09 11.37
N ASP A 9 31.48 -11.23 10.59
CA ASP A 9 32.34 -10.10 10.20
C ASP A 9 32.12 -9.60 8.75
N HIS A 10 31.03 -9.97 8.10
CA HIS A 10 30.56 -9.31 6.87
C HIS A 10 29.15 -8.76 7.09
N PHE A 11 28.98 -7.47 6.79
CA PHE A 11 27.81 -6.60 7.05
C PHE A 11 27.78 -5.94 8.43
N GLN A 12 28.68 -4.97 8.63
CA GLN A 12 28.41 -3.91 9.62
C GLN A 12 27.39 -2.93 9.04
N VAL A 13 26.12 -3.10 9.43
CA VAL A 13 25.07 -2.12 9.25
C VAL A 13 24.83 -1.45 10.60
N HIS A 14 25.06 -0.14 10.68
CA HIS A 14 24.69 0.65 11.86
C HIS A 14 23.24 1.10 11.70
N TYR A 15 22.35 0.51 12.49
CA TYR A 15 20.99 1.00 12.70
C TYR A 15 20.89 1.65 14.08
N SER A 16 20.28 2.84 14.17
CA SER A 16 19.89 3.45 15.44
C SER A 16 18.43 3.14 15.73
N LEU A 17 18.13 2.50 16.87
CA LEU A 17 16.78 2.16 17.31
C LEU A 17 16.19 3.30 18.17
N LEU A 18 14.92 3.63 17.95
CA LEU A 18 14.16 4.66 18.67
C LEU A 18 13.53 4.16 20.00
N ARG A 19 14.08 3.12 20.64
CA ARG A 19 13.39 2.49 21.78
C ARG A 19 14.32 1.80 22.77
N ASP A 20 15.11 2.60 23.47
CA ASP A 20 15.71 2.23 24.76
C ASP A 20 15.07 3.09 25.86
N GLN A 21 13.87 2.73 26.29
CA GLN A 21 13.40 2.94 27.67
C GLN A 21 12.10 2.16 27.93
N GLU A 22 12.06 1.55 29.11
CA GLU A 22 10.93 0.86 29.77
C GLU A 22 10.77 -0.64 29.46
N ASP A 23 11.70 -1.39 30.04
CA ASP A 23 11.46 -2.41 31.08
C ASP A 23 10.24 -3.36 30.91
N ALA A 24 10.59 -4.57 30.50
CA ALA A 24 10.41 -5.84 31.23
C ALA A 24 9.28 -5.98 32.29
N GLU A 25 8.75 -7.21 32.28
CA GLU A 25 7.89 -7.88 33.29
C GLU A 25 6.38 -7.79 33.01
N LYS A 26 5.55 -8.85 33.07
CA LYS A 26 5.59 -10.26 33.50
C LYS A 26 4.40 -10.92 32.75
N GLY A 27 4.45 -12.13 32.23
CA GLY A 27 4.48 -13.38 32.99
C GLY A 27 3.15 -14.15 32.88
N GLY A 28 3.17 -15.30 32.19
CA GLY A 28 2.49 -16.54 32.60
C GLY A 28 1.00 -16.79 32.26
N LYS A 29 0.79 -17.79 31.36
CA LYS A 29 -0.13 -18.97 31.43
C LYS A 29 -1.47 -18.81 32.18
N THR A 30 -2.63 -19.21 31.63
CA THR A 30 -2.99 -20.60 31.26
C THR A 30 -4.17 -20.66 30.28
N SER A 31 -4.21 -21.75 29.51
CA SER A 31 -5.30 -22.17 28.63
C SER A 31 -6.39 -22.86 29.46
N ASP A 32 -7.59 -22.30 29.51
CA ASP A 32 -8.77 -22.96 30.05
C ASP A 32 -9.57 -23.56 28.88
N THR A 33 -9.44 -24.87 28.72
CA THR A 33 -10.33 -25.70 27.90
C THR A 33 -11.70 -25.78 28.56
N GLU A 34 -12.72 -25.17 27.95
CA GLU A 34 -14.11 -25.27 28.38
C GLU A 34 -14.64 -26.71 28.16
N ASP A 35 -14.94 -27.37 29.27
CA ASP A 35 -15.60 -28.67 29.36
C ASP A 35 -17.10 -28.50 29.09
N TRP A 36 -17.56 -28.90 27.90
CA TRP A 36 -18.97 -28.85 27.52
C TRP A 36 -19.72 -30.07 28.07
N GLN A 37 -20.21 -29.98 29.31
CA GLN A 37 -21.16 -30.95 29.83
C GLN A 37 -22.53 -30.81 29.14
N SER A 38 -23.04 -31.93 28.62
CA SER A 38 -24.38 -32.02 28.02
C SER A 38 -25.44 -31.74 29.08
N SER A 39 -26.22 -30.67 28.90
CA SER A 39 -27.34 -30.32 29.78
C SER A 39 -28.46 -31.35 29.72
N GLU A 40 -28.93 -31.81 30.88
CA GLU A 40 -30.15 -32.63 30.99
C GLU A 40 -31.38 -31.94 30.36
N PRO A 41 -32.34 -32.70 29.81
CA PRO A 41 -33.53 -32.14 29.17
C PRO A 41 -34.37 -31.34 30.18
N ARG A 42 -34.53 -30.04 29.90
CA ARG A 42 -35.32 -29.11 30.72
C ARG A 42 -36.77 -29.59 30.85
N ARG A 43 -37.26 -29.65 32.09
CA ARG A 43 -38.68 -29.83 32.44
C ARG A 43 -39.55 -28.86 31.64
N SER A 44 -40.65 -29.39 31.09
CA SER A 44 -41.72 -28.67 30.39
C SER A 44 -42.00 -27.29 31.00
N ASP A 45 -41.58 -26.24 30.28
CA ASP A 45 -41.83 -24.86 30.66
C ASP A 45 -43.31 -24.54 30.45
N ARG A 46 -43.96 -24.12 31.54
CA ARG A 46 -45.37 -23.74 31.53
C ARG A 46 -45.59 -22.61 30.51
N PRO A 47 -46.59 -22.72 29.61
CA PRO A 47 -46.75 -21.82 28.45
C PRO A 47 -46.91 -20.35 28.82
N TRP A 48 -47.42 -20.05 30.02
CA TRP A 48 -47.54 -18.67 30.50
C TRP A 48 -46.20 -17.94 30.65
N ARG A 49 -45.09 -18.66 30.93
CA ARG A 49 -43.75 -18.06 31.04
C ARG A 49 -43.26 -17.53 29.69
N TRP A 50 -43.48 -18.29 28.63
CA TRP A 50 -43.16 -17.89 27.27
C TRP A 50 -44.06 -16.76 26.78
N ILE A 51 -45.34 -16.76 27.16
CA ILE A 51 -46.25 -15.65 26.85
C ILE A 51 -45.79 -14.37 27.55
N LEU A 52 -45.48 -14.42 28.85
CA LEU A 52 -44.99 -13.25 29.58
C LEU A 52 -43.64 -12.75 29.04
N LEU A 53 -42.71 -13.65 28.73
CA LEU A 53 -41.43 -13.28 28.11
C LEU A 53 -41.64 -12.64 26.73
N SER A 54 -42.54 -13.20 25.91
CA SER A 54 -42.85 -12.66 24.58
C SER A 54 -43.51 -11.29 24.69
N CYS A 55 -44.44 -11.10 25.62
CA CYS A 55 -45.06 -9.80 25.89
C CYS A 55 -44.02 -8.79 26.41
N PHE A 56 -43.13 -9.20 27.31
CA PHE A 56 -42.05 -8.35 27.82
C PHE A 56 -41.09 -7.94 26.70
N LEU A 57 -40.67 -8.87 25.84
CA LEU A 57 -39.82 -8.60 24.69
C LEU A 57 -40.52 -7.71 23.65
N ALA A 58 -41.82 -7.92 23.41
CA ALA A 58 -42.60 -7.07 22.50
C ALA A 58 -42.70 -5.63 23.04
N ILE A 59 -42.93 -5.46 24.33
CA ILE A 59 -42.92 -4.14 24.99
C ILE A 59 -41.52 -3.51 24.88
N LEU A 60 -40.45 -4.27 25.12
CA LEU A 60 -39.07 -3.79 24.98
C LEU A 60 -38.76 -3.31 23.56
N ASN A 61 -39.19 -4.06 22.54
CA ASN A 61 -39.03 -3.66 21.13
C ASN A 61 -39.84 -2.40 20.79
N VAL A 62 -41.08 -2.30 21.26
CA VAL A 62 -41.90 -1.10 21.06
C VAL A 62 -41.30 0.10 21.77
N VAL A 63 -40.80 -0.06 22.99
CA VAL A 63 -40.10 1.00 23.72
C VAL A 63 -38.81 1.41 22.97
N GLN A 64 -38.06 0.45 22.42
CA GLN A 64 -36.85 0.74 21.64
C GLN A 64 -37.14 1.42 20.29
N LEU A 65 -38.32 1.20 19.70
CA LEU A 65 -38.79 1.90 18.49
C LEU A 65 -39.36 3.30 18.78
N LEU A 66 -39.88 3.53 19.99
CA LEU A 66 -40.50 4.81 20.40
C LEU A 66 -39.54 5.75 21.12
N LEU A 67 -38.44 5.23 21.68
CA LEU A 67 -37.32 6.05 22.13
C LEU A 67 -36.60 6.59 20.88
N PRO A 68 -36.28 7.90 20.81
CA PRO A 68 -35.39 8.41 19.79
C PRO A 68 -34.09 7.62 19.88
N SER A 69 -33.81 6.78 18.89
CA SER A 69 -32.57 6.01 18.85
C SER A 69 -31.44 6.97 18.52
N GLU A 70 -30.93 7.69 19.52
CA GLU A 70 -29.53 8.05 19.51
C GLU A 70 -28.77 6.74 19.71
N PHE A 71 -28.61 5.99 18.62
CA PHE A 71 -27.57 4.98 18.58
C PHE A 71 -26.29 5.72 18.97
N PRO A 72 -25.57 5.32 20.03
CA PRO A 72 -24.21 5.81 20.20
C PRO A 72 -23.52 5.46 18.89
N SER A 73 -23.05 6.49 18.18
CA SER A 73 -22.30 6.34 16.95
C SER A 73 -21.13 5.41 17.24
N PHE A 74 -21.29 4.13 16.92
CA PHE A 74 -20.24 3.14 17.03
C PHE A 74 -19.27 3.48 15.91
N GLY A 75 -18.25 4.25 16.27
CA GLY A 75 -17.45 5.03 15.35
C GLY A 75 -17.75 6.52 15.54
N THR A 76 -16.89 7.19 16.31
CA THR A 76 -16.60 8.58 16.02
C THR A 76 -16.33 8.67 14.53
N SER A 77 -17.20 9.32 13.77
CA SER A 77 -16.92 9.71 12.39
C SER A 77 -15.61 10.48 12.44
N HIS A 78 -14.49 9.86 12.05
CA HIS A 78 -13.32 10.63 11.66
C HIS A 78 -13.81 11.51 10.51
N GLY A 79 -13.82 12.82 10.76
CA GLY A 79 -14.48 13.79 9.90
C GLY A 79 -13.96 13.70 8.48
N ASN A 80 -14.87 13.70 7.51
CA ASN A 80 -14.70 13.92 6.05
C ASN A 80 -13.63 13.11 5.28
N ASP A 81 -12.74 12.38 5.92
CA ASP A 81 -11.62 11.67 5.32
C ASP A 81 -12.09 10.29 4.82
N THR A 82 -12.19 10.15 3.49
CA THR A 82 -12.59 8.89 2.87
C THR A 82 -11.78 8.62 1.62
N PHE A 83 -11.70 7.34 1.23
CA PHE A 83 -10.99 6.97 0.00
C PHE A 83 -11.53 7.69 -1.25
N SER A 84 -12.84 7.95 -1.30
CA SER A 84 -13.54 8.61 -2.41
C SER A 84 -13.51 10.14 -2.38
N LEU A 85 -13.34 10.76 -1.21
CA LEU A 85 -13.34 12.23 -1.07
C LEU A 85 -11.94 12.81 -0.85
N GLY A 86 -10.96 11.97 -0.55
CA GLY A 86 -9.63 12.39 -0.15
C GLY A 86 -9.45 12.33 1.36
N PHE A 87 -8.17 12.35 1.75
CA PHE A 87 -7.75 12.41 3.14
C PHE A 87 -7.24 13.81 3.47
N SER A 88 -7.22 14.17 4.75
CA SER A 88 -6.64 15.42 5.25
C SER A 88 -5.14 15.56 4.95
N THR A 89 -4.44 14.45 4.71
CA THR A 89 -3.05 14.41 4.25
C THR A 89 -2.88 14.56 2.74
N ASP A 90 -3.96 14.46 1.95
CA ASP A 90 -3.93 14.74 0.52
C ASP A 90 -3.84 16.27 0.28
N PHE A 91 -3.23 16.64 -0.84
CA PHE A 91 -3.26 18.02 -1.34
C PHE A 91 -4.69 18.52 -1.48
N ASP A 92 -4.95 19.73 -0.97
CA ASP A 92 -6.30 20.29 -0.97
C ASP A 92 -6.85 20.43 -2.40
N ASP A 93 -5.99 20.78 -3.38
CA ASP A 93 -6.38 20.88 -4.79
C ASP A 93 -6.39 19.53 -5.55
N ALA A 94 -5.83 18.46 -4.98
CA ALA A 94 -5.91 17.11 -5.54
C ALA A 94 -7.24 16.41 -5.22
N ARG A 95 -7.92 16.79 -4.13
CA ARG A 95 -9.18 16.14 -3.72
C ARG A 95 -10.28 16.25 -4.80
N GLY A 96 -10.26 17.32 -5.58
CA GLY A 96 -11.22 17.57 -6.66
C GLY A 96 -11.07 16.66 -7.90
N VAL A 97 -9.93 15.96 -8.05
CA VAL A 97 -9.69 15.04 -9.17
C VAL A 97 -9.86 13.57 -8.79
N ILE A 98 -10.23 13.28 -7.54
CA ILE A 98 -10.44 11.92 -7.06
C ILE A 98 -11.72 11.36 -7.69
N GLU A 99 -11.55 10.39 -8.58
CA GLU A 99 -12.62 9.55 -9.13
C GLU A 99 -12.32 8.09 -8.74
N LEU A 100 -13.35 7.30 -8.46
CA LEU A 100 -13.19 5.87 -8.19
C LEU A 100 -13.53 5.04 -9.43
N GLU A 101 -12.74 4.00 -9.66
CA GLU A 101 -13.02 2.98 -10.65
C GLU A 101 -12.85 1.56 -10.07
N GLN A 102 -13.53 0.60 -10.67
CA GLN A 102 -13.25 -0.81 -10.42
C GLN A 102 -12.35 -1.34 -11.51
N ARG A 103 -11.18 -1.86 -11.14
CA ARG A 103 -10.17 -2.36 -12.07
C ARG A 103 -9.83 -3.81 -11.77
N ASN A 104 -9.81 -4.64 -12.80
CA ASN A 104 -9.28 -6.00 -12.70
C ASN A 104 -7.76 -5.93 -12.82
N PHE A 105 -7.06 -6.42 -11.81
CA PHE A 105 -5.60 -6.47 -11.87
C PHE A 105 -5.14 -7.52 -12.88
N THR A 106 -4.20 -7.13 -13.75
CA THR A 106 -3.59 -7.99 -14.77
C THR A 106 -2.26 -8.56 -14.28
N GLY A 107 -1.63 -9.45 -15.05
CA GLY A 107 -0.30 -9.96 -14.69
C GLY A 107 -0.31 -11.13 -13.72
N TRP A 108 -1.44 -11.83 -13.56
CA TRP A 108 -1.49 -13.03 -12.73
C TRP A 108 -0.67 -14.17 -13.34
N ILE A 109 -0.27 -15.09 -12.47
CA ILE A 109 0.46 -16.30 -12.84
C ILE A 109 -0.54 -17.31 -13.41
N SER A 110 -0.17 -17.97 -14.50
CA SER A 110 -0.90 -19.10 -15.06
C SER A 110 0.05 -20.25 -15.35
N TYR A 111 -0.51 -21.45 -15.46
CA TYR A 111 0.24 -22.69 -15.66
C TYR A 111 -0.32 -23.49 -16.83
N ASN A 112 0.56 -23.89 -17.74
CA ASN A 112 0.25 -24.78 -18.84
C ASN A 112 0.58 -26.23 -18.45
N THR A 113 -0.46 -27.01 -18.17
CA THR A 113 -0.36 -28.41 -17.72
C THR A 113 0.18 -29.37 -18.79
N THR A 114 0.20 -28.97 -20.06
CA THR A 114 0.63 -29.85 -21.17
C THR A 114 2.14 -29.81 -21.36
N VAL A 115 2.75 -28.64 -21.18
CA VAL A 115 4.19 -28.41 -21.40
C VAL A 115 4.96 -28.14 -20.10
N ASP A 116 4.26 -28.18 -18.96
CA ASP A 116 4.83 -27.94 -17.63
C ASP A 116 5.53 -26.58 -17.52
N ASP A 117 4.82 -25.52 -17.91
CA ASP A 117 5.36 -24.15 -17.98
C ASP A 117 4.49 -23.15 -17.21
N VAL A 118 5.15 -22.25 -16.48
CA VAL A 118 4.53 -21.18 -15.68
C VAL A 118 4.80 -19.86 -16.36
N TYR A 119 3.75 -19.08 -16.61
CA TYR A 119 3.85 -17.82 -17.33
C TYR A 119 3.00 -16.71 -16.71
N ARG A 120 3.38 -15.46 -16.96
CA ARG A 120 2.60 -14.28 -16.60
C ARG A 120 1.59 -13.98 -17.71
N VAL A 121 0.31 -13.82 -17.37
CA VAL A 121 -0.70 -13.38 -18.35
C VAL A 121 -0.54 -11.89 -18.61
N LEU A 122 -0.35 -11.52 -19.87
CA LEU A 122 -0.14 -10.14 -20.30
C LEU A 122 -1.37 -9.63 -21.05
N ASP A 123 -1.77 -8.39 -20.77
CA ASP A 123 -2.63 -7.62 -21.67
C ASP A 123 -1.75 -6.84 -22.65
N LEU A 124 -1.84 -7.15 -23.94
CA LEU A 124 -1.03 -6.50 -24.97
C LEU A 124 -1.52 -5.09 -25.34
N ASN A 125 -2.70 -4.70 -24.88
CA ASN A 125 -3.24 -3.35 -25.08
C ASN A 125 -2.75 -2.36 -24.00
N GLU A 126 -2.14 -2.87 -22.93
CA GLU A 126 -1.65 -2.07 -21.80
C GLU A 126 -0.11 -1.94 -21.84
N PRO A 127 0.45 -0.82 -21.36
CA PRO A 127 1.89 -0.68 -21.19
C PRO A 127 2.47 -1.76 -20.28
N GLN A 128 3.65 -2.27 -20.64
CA GLN A 128 4.34 -3.30 -19.87
C GLN A 128 5.41 -2.66 -18.99
N TYR A 129 5.22 -2.74 -17.68
CA TYR A 129 6.15 -2.15 -16.69
C TYR A 129 7.19 -3.15 -16.14
N PHE A 130 6.98 -4.45 -16.35
CA PHE A 130 7.87 -5.51 -15.87
C PHE A 130 8.05 -6.62 -16.89
N GLY A 131 9.20 -7.30 -16.84
CA GLY A 131 9.61 -8.35 -17.77
C GLY A 131 11.03 -8.09 -18.26
N ARG A 132 11.38 -8.66 -19.42
CA ARG A 132 12.69 -8.42 -20.04
C ARG A 132 12.89 -6.91 -20.29
N PRO A 133 14.01 -6.31 -19.85
CA PRO A 133 14.26 -4.88 -20.01
C PRO A 133 14.27 -4.49 -21.49
N SER A 134 13.72 -3.32 -21.80
CA SER A 134 13.63 -2.78 -23.15
C SER A 134 13.35 -1.29 -23.15
N ASN A 135 13.75 -0.59 -24.21
CA ASN A 135 13.45 0.84 -24.38
C ASN A 135 11.95 1.15 -24.34
N LYS A 136 11.09 0.23 -24.80
CA LYS A 136 9.63 0.41 -24.74
C LYS A 136 9.13 0.39 -23.28
N MET A 137 9.71 -0.46 -22.44
CA MET A 137 9.38 -0.53 -21.01
C MET A 137 9.89 0.72 -20.29
N ASP A 138 11.09 1.19 -20.61
CA ASP A 138 11.64 2.40 -20.01
C ASP A 138 10.81 3.63 -20.38
N ALA A 139 10.39 3.74 -21.64
CA ALA A 139 9.48 4.80 -22.07
C ALA A 139 8.11 4.75 -21.37
N ALA A 140 7.59 3.55 -21.06
CA ALA A 140 6.36 3.41 -20.30
C ALA A 140 6.52 3.92 -18.86
N TRP A 141 7.65 3.62 -18.22
CA TRP A 141 7.97 4.14 -16.88
C TRP A 141 8.21 5.65 -16.88
N ASP A 142 8.89 6.17 -17.91
CA ASP A 142 9.12 7.61 -18.07
C ASP A 142 7.80 8.37 -18.23
N GLU A 143 6.85 7.80 -18.99
CA GLU A 143 5.50 8.35 -19.13
C GLU A 143 4.70 8.27 -17.82
N LEU A 144 4.80 7.15 -17.09
CA LEU A 144 4.10 6.96 -15.82
C LEU A 144 4.58 7.94 -14.74
N LEU A 145 5.88 8.24 -14.72
CA LEU A 145 6.52 9.14 -13.75
C LEU A 145 6.69 10.58 -14.25
N TYR A 146 6.10 10.93 -15.39
CA TYR A 146 6.21 12.27 -15.92
C TYR A 146 5.60 13.30 -14.95
N GLY A 147 6.34 14.40 -14.73
CA GLY A 147 5.94 15.48 -13.82
C GLY A 147 5.94 15.13 -12.33
N GLN A 148 6.56 14.01 -11.94
CA GLN A 148 6.51 13.48 -10.57
C GLN A 148 6.95 14.46 -9.46
N TYR A 149 7.73 15.49 -9.79
CA TYR A 149 8.18 16.52 -8.85
C TYR A 149 7.32 17.76 -9.02
N VAL A 150 6.25 17.86 -8.22
CA VAL A 150 5.31 18.98 -8.28
C VAL A 150 5.83 20.17 -7.47
N ALA A 151 5.69 21.38 -8.04
CA ALA A 151 5.94 22.59 -7.29
C ALA A 151 4.94 22.75 -6.14
N MET A 152 5.41 23.28 -5.03
CA MET A 152 4.61 23.67 -3.87
C MET A 152 4.48 25.18 -3.80
N THR A 153 3.34 25.64 -3.30
CA THR A 153 3.20 27.03 -2.85
C THR A 153 4.00 27.25 -1.57
N GLU A 154 4.32 28.52 -1.28
CA GLU A 154 5.00 28.86 -0.03
C GLU A 154 4.18 28.42 1.20
N GLU A 155 2.86 28.57 1.15
CA GLU A 155 1.94 28.11 2.21
C GLU A 155 2.01 26.59 2.41
N GLU A 156 1.99 25.81 1.34
CA GLU A 156 2.14 24.34 1.42
C GLU A 156 3.51 23.97 2.01
N ALA A 157 4.58 24.67 1.60
CA ALA A 157 5.94 24.42 2.06
C ALA A 157 6.13 24.73 3.56
N THR A 158 5.41 25.70 4.12
CA THR A 158 5.52 26.04 5.56
C THR A 158 5.15 24.89 6.50
N ARG A 159 4.38 23.91 6.01
CA ARG A 159 4.01 22.70 6.77
C ARG A 159 5.17 21.74 6.98
N TYR A 160 6.27 21.90 6.23
CA TYR A 160 7.40 20.96 6.20
C TYR A 160 8.71 21.67 6.56
N PRO A 161 9.08 21.73 7.86
CA PRO A 161 10.33 22.34 8.28
C PRO A 161 11.55 21.69 7.61
N GLY A 162 12.46 22.52 7.09
CA GLY A 162 13.69 22.05 6.45
C GLY A 162 13.59 21.69 4.98
N ILE A 163 12.42 21.87 4.34
CA ILE A 163 12.29 21.76 2.89
C ILE A 163 13.15 22.83 2.20
N VAL A 164 13.82 22.44 1.11
CA VAL A 164 14.69 23.32 0.33
C VAL A 164 14.06 23.63 -1.02
N THR A 165 14.38 24.79 -1.57
CA THR A 165 14.02 25.11 -2.95
C THR A 165 14.96 24.42 -3.91
N SER A 166 14.43 24.06 -5.09
CA SER A 166 15.25 23.57 -6.20
C SER A 166 16.19 24.68 -6.65
N GLY A 167 17.50 24.39 -6.72
CA GLY A 167 18.50 25.34 -7.20
C GLY A 167 18.29 25.74 -8.67
N THR A 168 17.53 24.95 -9.42
CA THR A 168 17.25 25.20 -10.84
C THR A 168 16.03 26.10 -11.01
N THR A 169 14.92 25.79 -10.35
CA THR A 169 13.63 26.48 -10.56
C THR A 169 13.34 27.57 -9.53
N GLY A 170 14.04 27.57 -8.38
CA GLY A 170 13.77 28.46 -7.25
C GLY A 170 12.51 28.12 -6.45
N ASN A 171 11.75 27.09 -6.84
CA ASN A 171 10.52 26.66 -6.18
C ASN A 171 10.77 25.56 -5.15
N TYR A 172 9.87 25.44 -4.17
CA TYR A 172 9.75 24.22 -3.36
C TYR A 172 9.16 23.11 -4.22
N HIS A 173 9.73 21.92 -4.13
CA HIS A 173 9.25 20.75 -4.86
C HIS A 173 8.97 19.61 -3.89
N MET A 174 7.97 18.81 -4.23
CA MET A 174 7.72 17.55 -3.55
C MET A 174 7.18 16.52 -4.53
N GLN A 175 7.09 15.28 -4.09
CA GLN A 175 6.53 14.21 -4.88
C GLN A 175 5.29 13.65 -4.15
N PRO A 176 4.12 13.56 -4.80
CA PRO A 176 2.99 12.86 -4.22
C PRO A 176 3.39 11.42 -3.88
N ASP A 177 2.95 10.90 -2.73
CA ASP A 177 3.49 9.64 -2.20
C ASP A 177 3.30 8.42 -3.12
N VAL A 178 2.21 8.41 -3.91
CA VAL A 178 1.99 7.38 -4.96
C VAL A 178 3.08 7.43 -6.04
N TYR A 179 3.54 8.63 -6.43
CA TYR A 179 4.63 8.80 -7.37
C TYR A 179 5.98 8.41 -6.75
N HIS A 180 6.21 8.71 -5.46
CA HIS A 180 7.42 8.28 -4.75
C HIS A 180 7.49 6.75 -4.67
N SER A 181 6.36 6.10 -4.37
CA SER A 181 6.26 4.65 -4.33
C SER A 181 6.50 4.02 -5.72
N LEU A 182 5.97 4.62 -6.79
CA LEU A 182 6.25 4.19 -8.17
C LEU A 182 7.69 4.45 -8.60
N HIS A 183 8.29 5.57 -8.19
CA HIS A 183 9.70 5.88 -8.41
C HIS A 183 10.59 4.83 -7.76
N CYS A 184 10.36 4.53 -6.48
CA CYS A 184 11.06 3.46 -5.75
C CYS A 184 10.92 2.11 -6.45
N LEU A 185 9.72 1.78 -6.93
CA LEU A 185 9.47 0.53 -7.64
C LEU A 185 10.23 0.46 -8.97
N ASN A 186 10.32 1.56 -9.72
CA ASN A 186 11.13 1.64 -10.93
C ASN A 186 12.63 1.55 -10.64
N ALA A 187 13.11 2.20 -9.57
CA ALA A 187 14.52 2.12 -9.16
C ALA A 187 14.92 0.67 -8.83
N LEU A 188 14.08 -0.05 -8.09
CA LEU A 188 14.29 -1.48 -7.83
C LEU A 188 14.26 -2.31 -9.11
N ARG A 189 13.33 -2.05 -10.03
CA ARG A 189 13.27 -2.71 -11.34
C ARG A 189 14.59 -2.56 -12.10
N ILE A 190 15.18 -1.37 -12.08
CA ILE A 190 16.46 -1.07 -12.73
C ILE A 190 17.61 -1.84 -12.06
N GLU A 191 17.66 -1.82 -10.72
CA GLU A 191 18.69 -2.55 -9.95
C GLU A 191 18.65 -4.07 -10.16
N LEU A 192 17.50 -4.65 -10.48
CA LEU A 192 17.35 -6.07 -10.77
C LEU A 192 17.92 -6.49 -12.14
N GLU A 193 18.28 -5.54 -13.01
CA GLU A 193 18.78 -5.78 -14.37
C GLU A 193 20.16 -5.14 -14.63
N PRO A 194 21.19 -5.41 -13.79
CA PRO A 194 22.45 -4.68 -13.81
C PRO A 194 23.22 -4.85 -15.13
N GLU A 195 23.15 -6.01 -15.77
CA GLU A 195 23.82 -6.27 -17.05
C GLU A 195 23.25 -5.41 -18.19
N TYR A 196 21.94 -5.20 -18.20
CA TYR A 196 21.28 -4.38 -19.21
C TYR A 196 21.64 -2.91 -19.03
N TYR A 197 21.52 -2.39 -17.80
CA TYR A 197 21.77 -0.97 -17.52
C TYR A 197 23.25 -0.60 -17.45
N ALA A 198 24.16 -1.57 -17.28
CA ALA A 198 25.58 -1.34 -17.53
C ALA A 198 25.87 -1.05 -19.02
N LYS A 199 25.08 -1.63 -19.94
CA LYS A 199 25.23 -1.43 -21.39
C LYS A 199 24.42 -0.22 -21.90
N TYR A 200 23.29 0.05 -21.28
CA TYR A 200 22.37 1.13 -21.63
C TYR A 200 22.11 2.00 -20.39
N PRO A 201 23.11 2.80 -19.96
CA PRO A 201 22.98 3.62 -18.77
C PRO A 201 21.88 4.68 -18.94
N ARG A 202 21.17 4.95 -17.85
CA ARG A 202 20.18 6.03 -17.77
C ARG A 202 20.90 7.39 -17.61
N PRO A 203 20.25 8.52 -17.98
CA PRO A 203 20.88 9.85 -17.90
C PRO A 203 21.44 10.23 -16.53
N ASP A 204 20.89 9.67 -15.47
CA ASP A 204 21.25 9.89 -14.07
C ASP A 204 22.31 8.91 -13.53
N ALA A 205 22.80 7.98 -14.34
CA ALA A 205 23.75 6.95 -13.91
C ALA A 205 25.11 7.50 -13.43
N ASP A 206 25.49 8.69 -13.88
CA ASP A 206 26.79 9.32 -13.56
C ASP A 206 26.74 10.34 -12.41
N ILE A 207 25.58 10.47 -11.73
CA ILE A 207 25.46 11.39 -10.59
C ILE A 207 26.36 10.90 -9.44
N PRO A 208 27.32 11.72 -8.96
CA PRO A 208 28.19 11.32 -7.87
C PRO A 208 27.41 11.14 -6.57
N VAL A 209 27.32 9.89 -6.10
CA VAL A 209 26.68 9.53 -4.83
C VAL A 209 27.66 8.80 -3.89
N PRO A 210 27.45 8.85 -2.57
CA PRO A 210 28.25 8.08 -1.62
C PRO A 210 28.21 6.57 -1.93
N LYS A 211 29.29 5.83 -1.62
CA LYS A 211 29.36 4.37 -1.86
C LYS A 211 28.22 3.58 -1.19
N SER A 212 27.72 4.06 -0.06
CA SER A 212 26.61 3.45 0.67
C SER A 212 25.24 3.70 0.03
N TRP A 213 25.14 4.63 -0.93
CA TRP A 213 23.88 5.09 -1.53
C TRP A 213 23.06 3.92 -2.07
N ALA A 214 23.63 3.09 -2.94
CA ALA A 214 22.88 2.02 -3.61
C ALA A 214 22.18 1.08 -2.60
N MET A 215 22.88 0.67 -1.54
CA MET A 215 22.30 -0.20 -0.52
C MET A 215 21.23 0.52 0.30
N VAL A 216 21.52 1.71 0.79
CA VAL A 216 20.59 2.48 1.64
C VAL A 216 19.35 2.89 0.86
N HIS A 217 19.51 3.30 -0.40
CA HIS A 217 18.43 3.69 -1.28
C HIS A 217 17.52 2.51 -1.60
N ARG A 218 18.08 1.33 -1.89
CA ARG A 218 17.30 0.10 -2.07
C ARG A 218 16.46 -0.23 -0.83
N ASP A 219 17.08 -0.19 0.35
CA ASP A 219 16.38 -0.54 1.60
C ASP A 219 15.27 0.50 1.92
N HIS A 220 15.53 1.79 1.69
CA HIS A 220 14.53 2.85 1.73
C HIS A 220 13.37 2.60 0.75
N CYS A 221 13.68 2.26 -0.51
CA CYS A 221 12.67 1.98 -1.53
C CYS A 221 11.76 0.81 -1.14
N LEU A 222 12.35 -0.28 -0.63
CA LEU A 222 11.60 -1.44 -0.16
C LEU A 222 10.67 -1.06 1.02
N ASP A 223 11.17 -0.27 1.96
CA ASP A 223 10.37 0.15 3.12
C ASP A 223 9.27 1.15 2.75
N GLN A 224 9.55 2.08 1.83
CA GLN A 224 8.57 3.03 1.28
C GLN A 224 7.40 2.28 0.61
N ILE A 225 7.69 1.32 -0.27
CA ILE A 225 6.65 0.52 -0.95
C ILE A 225 5.85 -0.29 0.08
N ARG A 226 6.52 -0.94 1.03
CA ARG A 226 5.86 -1.69 2.10
C ARG A 226 4.89 -0.80 2.90
N GLN A 227 5.34 0.39 3.30
CA GLN A 227 4.53 1.35 4.05
C GLN A 227 3.33 1.83 3.24
N SER A 228 3.52 2.16 1.96
CA SER A 228 2.44 2.59 1.06
C SER A 228 1.36 1.51 0.90
N LEU A 229 1.76 0.24 0.69
CA LEU A 229 0.82 -0.89 0.59
C LEU A 229 0.03 -1.12 1.89
N MET A 230 0.70 -1.04 3.04
CA MET A 230 0.05 -1.19 4.35
C MET A 230 -0.85 0.01 4.69
N CYS A 231 -0.50 1.20 4.24
CA CYS A 231 -1.29 2.42 4.40
C CYS A 231 -2.58 2.36 3.58
N PHE A 232 -2.49 1.87 2.33
CA PHE A 232 -3.67 1.68 1.49
C PHE A 232 -4.60 0.59 2.03
N GLY A 233 -4.04 -0.54 2.49
CA GLY A 233 -4.79 -1.55 3.24
C GLY A 233 -5.91 -2.22 2.44
N ASP A 234 -5.63 -2.65 1.21
CA ASP A 234 -6.63 -3.30 0.35
C ASP A 234 -7.08 -4.65 0.91
N LEU A 235 -8.36 -4.77 1.23
CA LEU A 235 -8.99 -6.00 1.74
C LEU A 235 -9.76 -6.77 0.66
N SER A 236 -9.62 -6.39 -0.61
CA SER A 236 -10.23 -7.11 -1.72
C SER A 236 -9.74 -8.56 -1.73
N PRO A 237 -10.64 -9.56 -1.89
CA PRO A 237 -10.27 -10.95 -1.76
C PRO A 237 -9.35 -11.40 -2.90
N ALA A 238 -8.26 -12.07 -2.55
CA ALA A 238 -7.36 -12.74 -3.48
C ALA A 238 -7.47 -14.27 -3.30
N PRO A 239 -8.44 -14.95 -3.95
CA PRO A 239 -8.64 -16.38 -3.78
C PRO A 239 -7.46 -17.16 -4.38
N PHE A 240 -7.16 -18.29 -3.76
CA PHE A 240 -6.13 -19.21 -4.23
C PHE A 240 -6.62 -20.03 -5.44
N ALA A 241 -5.84 -20.03 -6.53
CA ALA A 241 -5.99 -20.94 -7.64
C ALA A 241 -4.97 -22.09 -7.56
N ALA A 242 -5.39 -23.27 -8.00
CA ALA A 242 -4.58 -24.48 -8.04
C ALA A 242 -4.74 -25.16 -9.40
N TRP A 243 -3.67 -25.77 -9.90
CA TRP A 243 -3.64 -26.48 -11.18
C TRP A 243 -3.19 -27.92 -10.98
N LYS A 244 -3.75 -28.85 -11.76
CA LYS A 244 -3.33 -30.25 -11.72
C LYS A 244 -1.87 -30.36 -12.19
N GLY A 245 -1.01 -30.96 -11.36
CA GLY A 245 0.43 -31.08 -11.62
C GLY A 245 1.26 -29.96 -11.02
N PHE A 246 0.63 -28.91 -10.49
CA PHE A 246 1.31 -27.80 -9.82
C PHE A 246 1.00 -27.84 -8.32
N HIS A 247 2.03 -28.01 -7.49
CA HIS A 247 1.87 -28.28 -6.05
C HIS A 247 1.68 -27.03 -5.19
N LEU A 248 1.65 -25.84 -5.79
CA LEU A 248 1.45 -24.57 -5.10
C LEU A 248 0.10 -23.98 -5.48
N SER A 249 -0.64 -23.48 -4.48
CA SER A 249 -1.79 -22.63 -4.74
C SER A 249 -1.35 -21.17 -4.68
N ILE A 250 -1.71 -20.37 -5.68
CA ILE A 250 -1.28 -18.96 -5.80
C ILE A 250 -2.52 -18.07 -5.69
N ALA A 251 -2.42 -16.98 -4.92
CA ALA A 251 -3.47 -15.97 -4.85
C ALA A 251 -3.61 -15.24 -6.18
N GLU A 252 -4.82 -15.18 -6.73
CA GLU A 252 -5.09 -14.51 -8.01
C GLU A 252 -5.57 -13.08 -7.83
N GLY A 253 -5.16 -12.21 -8.77
CA GLY A 253 -5.69 -10.86 -8.89
C GLY A 253 -7.21 -10.88 -9.16
N ARG A 254 -7.90 -9.91 -8.59
CA ARG A 254 -9.35 -9.74 -8.71
C ARG A 254 -9.68 -8.29 -9.04
N THR A 255 -10.95 -7.96 -8.94
CA THR A 255 -11.44 -6.59 -9.04
C THR A 255 -11.10 -5.84 -7.76
N HIS A 256 -10.45 -4.70 -7.91
CA HIS A 256 -10.12 -3.77 -6.84
C HIS A 256 -10.88 -2.47 -7.06
N THR A 257 -11.16 -1.73 -5.98
CA THR A 257 -11.65 -0.35 -6.08
C THR A 257 -10.45 0.58 -5.97
N CYS A 258 -10.18 1.34 -7.03
CA CYS A 258 -9.00 2.19 -7.16
C CYS A 258 -9.41 3.65 -7.31
N ARG A 259 -8.54 4.58 -6.92
CA ARG A 259 -8.60 5.94 -7.45
C ARG A 259 -8.13 5.87 -8.90
N LYS A 260 -8.89 6.48 -9.80
CA LYS A 260 -8.61 6.50 -11.22
C LYS A 260 -7.32 7.25 -11.49
N TRP A 261 -6.40 6.61 -12.20
CA TRP A 261 -5.03 7.10 -12.35
C TRP A 261 -4.96 8.38 -13.19
N GLU A 262 -5.78 8.47 -14.22
CA GLU A 262 -5.76 9.58 -15.19
C GLU A 262 -5.98 10.93 -14.50
N GLY A 263 -6.96 11.02 -13.60
CA GLY A 263 -7.23 12.27 -12.87
C GLY A 263 -6.06 12.71 -11.98
N ILE A 264 -5.38 11.76 -11.33
CA ILE A 264 -4.19 12.03 -10.52
C ILE A 264 -3.02 12.46 -11.41
N SER A 265 -2.80 11.75 -12.52
CA SER A 265 -1.70 12.04 -13.45
C SER A 265 -1.86 13.41 -14.12
N ASP A 266 -3.07 13.75 -14.54
CA ASP A 266 -3.39 15.05 -15.12
C ASP A 266 -3.17 16.18 -14.11
N TRP A 267 -3.58 15.99 -12.85
CA TRP A 267 -3.32 16.96 -11.78
C TRP A 267 -1.82 17.18 -11.55
N VAL A 268 -1.02 16.10 -11.50
CA VAL A 268 0.43 16.20 -11.37
C VAL A 268 1.05 16.97 -12.54
N ARG A 269 0.67 16.65 -13.78
CA ARG A 269 1.14 17.34 -14.99
C ARG A 269 0.82 18.82 -14.99
N VAL A 270 -0.38 19.18 -14.56
CA VAL A 270 -0.79 20.60 -14.46
C VAL A 270 0.03 21.32 -13.41
N ARG A 271 0.35 20.69 -12.27
CA ARG A 271 1.20 21.31 -11.24
C ARG A 271 2.65 21.42 -11.66
N ASP A 272 3.18 20.43 -12.37
CA ASP A 272 4.52 20.46 -12.93
C ASP A 272 4.73 21.68 -13.86
N GLN A 273 3.75 21.97 -14.72
CA GLN A 273 3.74 23.16 -15.59
C GLN A 273 3.72 24.51 -14.85
N ARG A 274 3.34 24.54 -13.57
CA ARG A 274 3.40 25.76 -12.75
C ARG A 274 4.83 26.10 -12.31
N SER A 275 5.75 25.15 -12.44
CA SER A 275 7.18 25.44 -12.34
C SER A 275 7.61 26.20 -13.59
N PRO A 276 8.21 27.39 -13.49
CA PRO A 276 8.83 28.01 -14.66
C PRO A 276 9.85 27.01 -15.22
N SER A 277 9.62 26.54 -16.45
CA SER A 277 10.55 25.68 -17.16
C SER A 277 11.93 26.32 -17.15
N VAL A 278 12.92 25.65 -16.57
CA VAL A 278 14.30 26.04 -16.81
C VAL A 278 14.65 25.49 -18.19
N PRO A 279 15.24 26.29 -19.09
CA PRO A 279 15.62 25.78 -20.40
C PRO A 279 16.64 24.63 -20.24
N GLY A 280 16.29 23.41 -20.64
CA GLY A 280 17.25 22.31 -20.80
C GLY A 280 16.87 20.92 -20.28
N ASP A 281 15.62 20.67 -19.87
CA ASP A 281 15.14 19.31 -19.57
C ASP A 281 14.90 18.46 -20.83
#